data_AF-A0A164P9E3-F1
#
_entry.id   AF-A0A164P9E3-F1
#
_cell.length_a   1.000
_cell.length_b   1.000
_cell.length_c   1.000
_cell.angle_alpha   90.00
_cell.angle_beta   90.00
_cell.angle_gamma   90.00
#
_symmetry.space_group_name_H-M   'P 1'
#
loop_
_entity.id
_entity.type
_entity.pdbx_description
1 polymer ?
#
loop_
_entity_poly.entity_id
_entity_poly.type
_entity_poly.pdbx_seq_one_letter_code
_entity_poly.pdbx_strand_id
1 'polypeptide(L)'
;MRPPSPSIPERDFVLSALSQGLRVDGRQLLEQREPTITFGPELGWVECSLGKTRVVAVVDAAMIKPSNDRPFEGIVSIVSEISPMASSEYEAGRASENEVIITRMLDKVIRRSDVIDKESLCILAGQRVWHIRLTLHFLSDSGNLLDCAALAAMAALKHFRRPDVEVIGDEVTVHSPDERAPVPLSLHHTPLVLSFAYFLPPPPAPPDNPPILLLDPTTLEAALSSGSMSVAVNSQRELCVVQKAGGVALDVEEVMRVVELAGTKVKELSSWLEGRLEEDWKGRKVEVR
;
A
#
# COMPACT_ATOMS: atom_id res chain seq x y z
N MET A 1 22.71 -6.61 -7.97
CA MET A 1 23.73 -5.57 -8.31
C MET A 1 23.60 -4.42 -7.30
N ARG A 2 24.68 -3.81 -6.78
CA ARG A 2 24.56 -2.72 -5.76
C ARG A 2 23.92 -1.48 -6.41
N PRO A 3 22.98 -0.78 -5.75
CA PRO A 3 22.42 0.48 -6.26
C PRO A 3 23.55 1.45 -6.60
N PRO A 4 23.47 2.20 -7.71
CA PRO A 4 24.43 3.24 -8.01
C PRO A 4 24.31 4.31 -6.92
N SER A 5 25.37 4.50 -6.14
CA SER A 5 25.44 5.61 -5.20
C SER A 5 25.39 6.92 -5.98
N PRO A 6 24.57 7.91 -5.56
CA PRO A 6 24.47 9.19 -6.25
C PRO A 6 25.84 9.89 -6.29
N SER A 7 26.07 10.67 -7.33
CA SER A 7 27.32 11.42 -7.46
C SER A 7 27.42 12.51 -6.38
N ILE A 8 28.64 12.89 -5.98
CA ILE A 8 28.85 13.92 -4.96
C ILE A 8 28.17 15.26 -5.35
N PRO A 9 28.30 15.76 -6.59
CA PRO A 9 27.63 17.01 -7.00
C PRO A 9 26.11 16.91 -6.95
N GLU A 10 25.56 15.76 -7.34
CA GLU A 10 24.12 15.51 -7.31
C GLU A 10 23.57 15.48 -5.89
N ARG A 11 24.27 14.80 -4.98
CA ARG A 11 23.95 14.81 -3.56
C ARG A 11 23.96 16.22 -2.99
N ASP A 12 25.05 16.95 -3.20
CA ASP A 12 25.24 18.27 -2.60
C ASP A 12 24.22 19.27 -3.19
N PHE A 13 23.89 19.14 -4.47
CA PHE A 13 22.84 19.92 -5.13
C PHE A 13 21.45 19.67 -4.51
N VAL A 14 21.07 18.40 -4.32
CA VAL A 14 19.76 18.05 -3.74
C VAL A 14 19.66 18.53 -2.30
N LEU A 15 20.69 18.32 -1.47
CA LEU A 15 20.68 18.81 -0.09
C LEU A 15 20.61 20.34 -0.01
N SER A 16 21.33 21.05 -0.89
CA SER A 16 21.24 22.50 -1.04
C SER A 16 19.83 22.95 -1.44
N ALA A 17 19.23 22.31 -2.45
CA ALA A 17 17.88 22.65 -2.92
C ALA A 17 16.83 22.44 -1.82
N LEU A 18 16.91 21.31 -1.10
CA LEU A 18 16.01 21.01 0.01
C LEU A 18 16.14 22.03 1.16
N SER A 19 17.36 22.50 1.44
CA SER A 19 17.58 23.56 2.45
C SER A 19 16.90 24.89 2.08
N GLN A 20 16.65 25.12 0.80
CA GLN A 20 15.92 26.28 0.27
C GLN A 20 14.41 26.00 0.13
N GLY A 21 13.94 24.81 0.52
CA GLY A 21 12.55 24.38 0.37
C GLY A 21 12.16 24.01 -1.06
N LEU A 22 13.12 23.74 -1.94
CA LEU A 22 12.91 23.39 -3.35
C LEU A 22 13.17 21.91 -3.58
N ARG A 23 12.28 21.24 -4.31
CA ARG A 23 12.47 19.87 -4.78
C ARG A 23 12.92 19.85 -6.24
N VAL A 24 13.66 18.80 -6.61
CA VAL A 24 14.18 18.61 -7.97
C VAL A 24 13.05 18.44 -9.00
N ASP A 25 11.92 17.88 -8.59
CA ASP A 25 10.74 17.67 -9.42
C ASP A 25 9.76 18.86 -9.45
N GLY A 26 10.07 19.94 -8.71
CA GLY A 26 9.26 21.16 -8.64
C GLY A 26 8.04 21.07 -7.71
N ARG A 27 7.81 19.95 -7.02
CA ARG A 27 6.74 19.81 -6.03
C ARG A 27 7.06 20.54 -4.73
N GLN A 28 6.03 20.82 -3.94
CA GLN A 28 6.22 21.25 -2.55
C GLN A 28 6.72 20.08 -1.68
N LEU A 29 7.29 20.40 -0.52
CA LEU A 29 7.86 19.41 0.41
C LEU A 29 6.82 18.37 0.88
N LEU A 30 5.57 18.80 1.11
CA LEU A 30 4.48 17.96 1.64
C LEU A 30 3.47 17.57 0.55
N GLU A 31 3.87 17.65 -0.72
CA GLU A 31 3.03 17.33 -1.87
C GLU A 31 3.36 15.94 -2.42
N GLN A 32 2.33 15.10 -2.50
CA GLN A 32 2.43 13.75 -3.07
C GLN A 32 2.24 13.80 -4.59
N ARG A 33 2.86 12.86 -5.31
CA ARG A 33 2.56 12.63 -6.74
C ARG A 33 1.08 12.30 -6.89
N GLU A 34 0.46 12.76 -7.97
CA GLU A 34 -0.91 12.36 -8.28
C GLU A 34 -0.95 10.85 -8.54
N PRO A 35 -1.72 10.07 -7.76
CA PRO A 35 -1.89 8.65 -8.01
C PRO A 35 -2.84 8.45 -9.20
N THR A 36 -2.55 7.45 -10.02
CA THR A 36 -3.43 7.00 -11.09
C THR A 36 -3.71 5.52 -10.93
N ILE A 37 -4.99 5.14 -10.92
CA ILE A 37 -5.44 3.76 -10.78
C ILE A 37 -6.12 3.34 -12.09
N THR A 38 -5.76 2.16 -12.57
CA THR A 38 -6.39 1.50 -13.72
C THR A 38 -6.91 0.15 -13.27
N PHE A 39 -8.20 -0.09 -13.50
CA PHE A 39 -8.85 -1.35 -13.20
C PHE A 39 -8.77 -2.27 -14.40
N GLY A 40 -8.53 -3.55 -14.13
CA GLY A 40 -8.47 -4.58 -15.16
C GLY A 40 -9.85 -5.13 -15.48
N PRO A 41 -9.97 -5.95 -16.54
CA PRO A 41 -11.24 -6.62 -16.85
C PRO A 41 -11.68 -7.53 -15.68
N GLU A 42 -10.74 -8.23 -15.04
CA GLU A 42 -11.01 -9.09 -13.90
C GLU A 42 -11.19 -8.30 -12.60
N LEU A 43 -12.20 -8.70 -11.81
CA LEU A 43 -12.50 -8.10 -10.51
C LEU A 43 -11.40 -8.47 -9.52
N GLY A 44 -10.77 -7.45 -8.93
CA GLY A 44 -9.62 -7.60 -8.04
C GLY A 44 -8.25 -7.46 -8.71
N TRP A 45 -8.19 -7.25 -10.04
CA TRP A 45 -6.96 -6.78 -10.70
C TRP A 45 -6.94 -5.26 -10.73
N VAL A 46 -5.88 -4.66 -10.18
CA VAL A 46 -5.70 -3.21 -10.13
C VAL A 46 -4.25 -2.86 -10.41
N GLU A 47 -4.04 -1.94 -11.33
CA GLU A 47 -2.75 -1.29 -11.54
C GLU A 47 -2.77 0.10 -10.89
N CYS A 48 -1.87 0.33 -9.94
CA CYS A 48 -1.63 1.64 -9.36
C CYS A 48 -0.33 2.21 -9.88
N SER A 49 -0.35 3.51 -10.17
CA SER A 49 0.82 4.26 -10.57
C SER A 49 0.93 5.53 -9.73
N LEU A 50 2.13 5.81 -9.25
CA LEU A 50 2.49 7.02 -8.51
C LEU A 50 3.62 7.71 -9.27
N GLY A 51 3.25 8.54 -10.25
CA GLY A 51 4.17 9.02 -11.27
C GLY A 51 4.75 7.86 -12.09
N LYS A 52 6.06 7.60 -11.93
CA LYS A 52 6.77 6.52 -12.65
C LYS A 52 6.80 5.19 -11.89
N THR A 53 6.45 5.20 -10.60
CA THR A 53 6.37 3.98 -9.79
C THR A 53 5.08 3.25 -10.15
N ARG A 54 5.14 1.96 -10.49
CA ARG A 54 3.98 1.17 -10.93
C ARG A 54 3.92 -0.16 -10.17
N VAL A 55 2.75 -0.47 -9.62
CA VAL A 55 2.49 -1.70 -8.86
C VAL A 55 1.15 -2.27 -9.30
N VAL A 56 1.12 -3.55 -9.59
CA VAL A 56 -0.10 -4.31 -9.86
C VAL A 56 -0.46 -5.12 -8.62
N ALA A 57 -1.71 -5.03 -8.22
CA ALA A 57 -2.30 -5.83 -7.15
C ALA A 57 -3.35 -6.76 -7.75
N VAL A 58 -3.28 -8.03 -7.38
CA VAL A 58 -4.23 -9.07 -7.77
C VAL A 58 -4.73 -9.76 -6.52
N VAL A 59 -6.05 -9.94 -6.43
CA VAL A 59 -6.69 -10.66 -5.34
C VAL A 59 -7.33 -11.93 -5.87
N ASP A 60 -6.93 -13.06 -5.30
CA ASP A 60 -7.49 -14.37 -5.59
C ASP A 60 -8.23 -14.93 -4.37
N ALA A 61 -9.28 -15.73 -4.61
CA ALA A 61 -9.97 -16.45 -3.55
C ALA A 61 -10.00 -17.96 -3.84
N ALA A 62 -9.63 -18.77 -2.84
CA ALA A 62 -9.73 -20.22 -2.90
C ALA A 62 -10.43 -20.76 -1.65
N MET A 63 -11.19 -21.84 -1.77
CA MET A 63 -11.72 -22.53 -0.59
C MET A 63 -10.69 -23.49 -0.03
N ILE A 64 -10.39 -23.38 1.27
CA ILE A 64 -9.48 -24.27 1.97
C ILE A 64 -10.09 -24.72 3.29
N LYS A 65 -9.50 -25.75 3.90
CA LYS A 65 -9.83 -26.12 5.27
C LYS A 65 -9.18 -25.11 6.23
N PRO A 66 -9.92 -24.55 7.21
CA PRO A 66 -9.34 -23.64 8.19
C PRO A 66 -8.33 -24.34 9.09
N SER A 67 -7.48 -23.55 9.76
CA SER A 67 -6.62 -24.03 10.83
C SER A 67 -7.44 -24.53 12.03
N ASN A 68 -6.95 -25.54 12.74
CA ASN A 68 -7.62 -26.07 13.93
C ASN A 68 -7.74 -25.03 15.06
N ASP A 69 -6.82 -24.06 15.11
CA ASP A 69 -6.81 -23.03 16.15
C ASP A 69 -7.96 -22.02 15.97
N ARG A 70 -8.33 -21.74 14.71
CA ARG A 70 -9.37 -20.77 14.36
C ARG A 70 -10.29 -21.34 13.27
N PRO A 71 -11.27 -22.19 13.64
CA PRO A 71 -12.15 -22.86 12.68
C PRO A 71 -13.25 -21.97 12.08
N PHE A 72 -13.50 -20.80 12.68
CA PHE A 72 -14.54 -19.84 12.26
C PHE A 72 -13.99 -18.63 11.47
N GLU A 73 -12.68 -18.60 11.22
CA GLU A 73 -12.03 -17.49 10.51
C GLU A 73 -11.48 -17.96 9.17
N GLY A 74 -11.68 -17.14 8.14
CA GLY A 74 -10.98 -17.25 6.87
C GLY A 74 -9.51 -16.85 6.99
N ILE A 75 -8.74 -17.22 5.97
CA ILE A 75 -7.30 -16.96 5.95
C ILE A 75 -7.03 -15.88 4.92
N VAL A 76 -6.22 -14.89 5.30
CA VAL A 76 -5.70 -13.86 4.39
C VAL A 76 -4.20 -14.09 4.24
N SER A 77 -3.69 -14.13 3.01
CA SER A 77 -2.25 -14.17 2.73
C SER A 77 -1.86 -12.98 1.84
N ILE A 78 -0.71 -12.39 2.13
CA ILE A 78 -0.17 -11.26 1.39
C ILE A 78 1.19 -11.70 0.88
N VAL A 79 1.36 -11.63 -0.43
CA VAL A 79 2.60 -11.96 -1.12
C VAL A 79 3.01 -10.73 -1.92
N SER A 80 4.24 -10.27 -1.76
CA SER A 80 4.78 -9.18 -2.55
C SER A 80 6.00 -9.70 -3.28
N GLU A 81 6.04 -9.55 -4.60
CA GLU A 81 7.08 -10.09 -5.46
C GLU A 81 7.71 -8.94 -6.26
N ILE A 82 8.94 -8.57 -5.92
CA ILE A 82 9.67 -7.56 -6.68
C ILE A 82 10.43 -8.24 -7.83
N SER A 83 10.03 -7.92 -9.05
CA SER A 83 10.69 -8.42 -10.26
C SER A 83 11.91 -7.55 -10.63
N PRO A 84 12.96 -8.10 -11.26
CA PRO A 84 14.02 -7.32 -11.89
C PRO A 84 13.52 -6.30 -12.94
N MET A 85 12.26 -6.43 -13.37
CA MET A 85 11.60 -5.42 -14.21
C MET A 85 11.44 -4.07 -13.50
N ALA A 86 11.28 -4.08 -12.16
CA ALA A 86 11.10 -2.85 -11.39
C ALA A 86 12.39 -2.01 -11.34
N SER A 87 13.53 -2.67 -11.16
CA SER A 87 14.87 -2.09 -11.19
C SER A 87 15.90 -3.19 -11.32
N SER A 88 17.04 -2.89 -11.95
CA SER A 88 18.22 -3.77 -12.04
C SER A 88 18.84 -4.13 -10.67
N GLU A 89 18.39 -3.47 -9.61
CA GLU A 89 18.79 -3.73 -8.23
C GLU A 89 18.20 -5.04 -7.68
N TYR A 90 17.02 -5.42 -8.20
CA TYR A 90 16.28 -6.58 -7.72
C TYR A 90 16.70 -7.85 -8.46
N GLU A 91 16.84 -8.95 -7.72
CA GLU A 91 17.23 -10.25 -8.23
C GLU A 91 16.05 -11.22 -8.10
N ALA A 92 15.72 -11.93 -9.18
CA ALA A 92 14.62 -12.88 -9.17
C ALA A 92 14.91 -14.04 -8.19
N GLY A 93 13.95 -14.34 -7.31
CA GLY A 93 14.03 -15.44 -6.36
C GLY A 93 14.75 -15.13 -5.04
N ARG A 94 15.34 -13.95 -4.88
CA ARG A 94 15.87 -13.47 -3.60
C ARG A 94 15.01 -12.33 -3.10
N ALA A 95 14.36 -12.53 -1.95
CA ALA A 95 13.61 -11.47 -1.29
C ALA A 95 14.53 -10.30 -0.93
N SER A 96 14.24 -9.13 -1.50
CA SER A 96 14.99 -7.90 -1.21
C SER A 96 14.60 -7.34 0.16
N GLU A 97 15.44 -6.46 0.74
CA GLU A 97 15.11 -5.80 2.00
C GLU A 97 13.82 -4.98 1.89
N ASN A 98 13.64 -4.28 0.77
CA ASN A 98 12.42 -3.51 0.47
C ASN A 98 11.19 -4.41 0.40
N GLU A 99 11.28 -5.57 -0.25
CA GLU A 99 10.18 -6.53 -0.34
C GLU A 99 9.77 -7.07 1.03
N VAL A 100 10.74 -7.38 1.89
CA VAL A 100 10.48 -7.83 3.27
C VAL A 100 9.84 -6.72 4.09
N ILE A 101 10.31 -5.47 3.95
CA ILE A 101 9.73 -4.30 4.63
C ILE A 101 8.28 -4.08 4.18
N ILE A 102 8.01 -4.10 2.87
CA ILE A 102 6.68 -3.88 2.31
C ILE A 102 5.73 -5.00 2.73
N THR A 103 6.14 -6.27 2.58
CA THR A 103 5.33 -7.42 3.01
C THR A 103 4.96 -7.32 4.49
N ARG A 104 5.94 -7.03 5.36
CA ARG A 104 5.70 -6.89 6.80
C ARG A 104 4.83 -5.69 7.14
N MET A 105 4.99 -4.57 6.43
CA MET A 105 4.19 -3.39 6.65
C MET A 105 2.73 -3.66 6.25
N LEU A 106 2.50 -4.25 5.07
CA LEU A 106 1.16 -4.62 4.62
C LEU A 106 0.52 -5.68 5.52
N ASP A 107 1.28 -6.65 6.03
CA ASP A 107 0.75 -7.62 6.99
C ASP A 107 0.28 -6.93 8.29
N LYS A 108 1.04 -5.96 8.81
CA LYS A 108 0.58 -5.16 9.96
C LYS A 108 -0.64 -4.30 9.61
N VAL A 109 -0.69 -3.72 8.41
CA VAL A 109 -1.73 -2.78 7.99
C VAL A 109 -3.02 -3.44 7.54
N ILE A 110 -2.99 -4.70 7.10
CA ILE A 110 -4.18 -5.43 6.63
C ILE A 110 -4.58 -6.54 7.62
N ARG A 111 -3.61 -7.37 8.07
CA ARG A 111 -3.91 -8.53 8.93
C ARG A 111 -4.07 -8.14 10.40
N ARG A 112 -3.21 -7.27 10.94
CA ARG A 112 -3.18 -6.93 12.38
C ARG A 112 -4.18 -5.84 12.77
N SER A 113 -4.51 -4.96 11.84
CA SER A 113 -5.58 -3.97 12.00
C SER A 113 -6.97 -4.56 11.77
N ASP A 114 -7.08 -5.80 11.25
CA ASP A 114 -8.33 -6.44 10.87
C ASP A 114 -9.13 -5.62 9.85
N VAL A 115 -8.51 -5.34 8.70
CA VAL A 115 -9.17 -4.65 7.58
C VAL A 115 -10.30 -5.49 6.99
N ILE A 116 -10.07 -6.79 6.84
CA ILE A 116 -11.01 -7.74 6.26
C ILE A 116 -11.70 -8.50 7.39
N ASP A 117 -13.03 -8.59 7.33
CA ASP A 117 -13.80 -9.42 8.25
C ASP A 117 -13.54 -10.91 7.96
N LYS A 118 -12.71 -11.53 8.80
CA LYS A 118 -12.33 -12.94 8.67
C LYS A 118 -13.48 -13.89 9.01
N GLU A 119 -14.45 -13.47 9.81
CA GLU A 119 -15.61 -14.30 10.16
C GLU A 119 -16.57 -14.40 8.98
N SER A 120 -16.74 -13.31 8.22
CA SER A 120 -17.52 -13.29 6.97
C SER A 120 -16.97 -14.20 5.87
N LEU A 121 -15.72 -14.66 6.01
CA LEU A 121 -15.05 -15.58 5.10
C LEU A 121 -15.31 -17.05 5.43
N CYS A 122 -15.93 -17.37 6.58
CA CYS A 122 -16.27 -18.74 6.93
C CYS A 122 -17.55 -19.21 6.21
N ILE A 123 -17.49 -20.39 5.58
CA ILE A 123 -18.64 -21.00 4.89
C ILE A 123 -19.23 -22.09 5.80
N LEU A 124 -18.39 -23.07 6.16
CA LEU A 124 -18.71 -24.15 7.08
C LEU A 124 -17.62 -24.25 8.14
N ALA A 125 -18.00 -24.00 9.39
CA ALA A 125 -17.08 -23.97 10.52
C ALA A 125 -16.23 -25.25 10.61
N GLY A 126 -14.90 -25.09 10.65
CA GLY A 126 -13.95 -26.20 10.76
C GLY A 126 -13.77 -27.05 9.49
N GLN A 127 -14.57 -26.83 8.43
CA GLN A 127 -14.49 -27.61 7.19
C GLN A 127 -14.04 -26.78 6.00
N ARG A 128 -14.72 -25.66 5.70
CA ARG A 128 -14.46 -24.83 4.52
C ARG A 128 -14.52 -23.35 4.86
N VAL A 129 -13.42 -22.65 4.58
CA VAL A 129 -13.32 -21.19 4.68
C VAL A 129 -12.69 -20.63 3.41
N TRP A 130 -12.95 -19.35 3.16
CA TRP A 130 -12.26 -18.62 2.10
C TRP A 130 -10.83 -18.28 2.50
N HIS A 131 -9.92 -18.54 1.57
CA HIS A 131 -8.54 -18.06 1.57
C HIS A 131 -8.40 -16.94 0.55
N ILE A 132 -8.24 -15.72 1.03
CA ILE A 132 -8.01 -14.55 0.20
C ILE A 132 -6.50 -14.33 0.08
N ARG A 133 -5.97 -14.41 -1.13
CA ARG A 133 -4.56 -14.16 -1.43
C ARG A 133 -4.43 -12.84 -2.16
N LEU A 134 -3.78 -11.87 -1.54
CA LEU A 134 -3.35 -10.62 -2.19
C LEU A 134 -1.93 -10.80 -2.69
N THR A 135 -1.73 -10.69 -4.00
CA THR A 135 -0.42 -10.73 -4.64
C THR A 135 -0.09 -9.37 -5.23
N LEU A 136 1.09 -8.84 -4.90
CA LEU A 136 1.60 -7.57 -5.41
C LEU A 136 2.79 -7.81 -6.32
N HIS A 137 2.70 -7.31 -7.55
CA HIS A 137 3.77 -7.34 -8.53
C HIS A 137 4.27 -5.92 -8.79
N PHE A 138 5.54 -5.69 -8.54
CA PHE A 138 6.16 -4.39 -8.75
C PHE A 138 6.71 -4.31 -10.17
N LEU A 139 6.22 -3.34 -10.95
CA LEU A 139 6.57 -3.19 -12.36
C LEU A 139 7.69 -2.18 -12.58
N SER A 140 7.71 -1.09 -11.80
CA SER A 140 8.68 0.01 -11.92
C SER A 140 8.91 0.65 -10.56
N ASP A 141 10.17 0.79 -10.16
CA ASP A 141 10.59 1.50 -8.96
C ASP A 141 11.15 2.89 -9.30
N SER A 142 10.45 3.92 -8.88
CA SER A 142 10.90 5.32 -8.95
C SER A 142 10.66 6.05 -7.63
N GLY A 143 10.79 5.32 -6.52
CA GLY A 143 10.62 5.84 -5.16
C GLY A 143 9.21 5.65 -4.63
N ASN A 144 9.12 5.56 -3.31
CA ASN A 144 7.89 5.35 -2.54
C ASN A 144 7.03 4.15 -2.97
N LEU A 145 7.67 2.98 -3.13
CA LEU A 145 6.98 1.72 -3.46
C LEU A 145 5.94 1.32 -2.41
N LEU A 146 6.20 1.62 -1.13
CA LEU A 146 5.35 1.21 -0.03
C LEU A 146 3.96 1.84 -0.10
N ASP A 147 3.88 3.16 -0.30
CA ASP A 147 2.60 3.86 -0.36
C ASP A 147 1.81 3.45 -1.62
N CYS A 148 2.50 3.29 -2.74
CA CYS A 148 1.90 2.80 -3.98
C CYS A 148 1.35 1.37 -3.82
N ALA A 149 2.09 0.48 -3.16
CA ALA A 149 1.66 -0.88 -2.87
C ALA A 149 0.47 -0.94 -1.90
N ALA A 150 0.47 -0.10 -0.86
CA ALA A 150 -0.65 -0.01 0.07
C ALA A 150 -1.92 0.50 -0.63
N LEU A 151 -1.79 1.52 -1.49
CA LEU A 151 -2.91 2.03 -2.27
C LEU A 151 -3.44 0.98 -3.25
N ALA A 152 -2.56 0.29 -3.97
CA ALA A 152 -2.92 -0.80 -4.88
C ALA A 152 -3.62 -1.95 -4.16
N ALA A 153 -3.08 -2.38 -3.01
CA ALA A 153 -3.65 -3.43 -2.17
C ALA A 153 -5.08 -3.10 -1.73
N MET A 154 -5.29 -1.89 -1.19
CA MET A 154 -6.59 -1.47 -0.72
C MET A 154 -7.59 -1.29 -1.86
N ALA A 155 -7.15 -0.76 -3.00
CA ALA A 155 -7.97 -0.65 -4.20
C ALA A 155 -8.39 -2.04 -4.71
N ALA A 156 -7.46 -2.99 -4.79
CA ALA A 156 -7.74 -4.35 -5.23
C ALA A 156 -8.68 -5.10 -4.29
N LEU A 157 -8.51 -4.98 -2.97
CA LEU A 157 -9.41 -5.59 -1.99
C LEU A 157 -10.84 -5.02 -2.06
N LYS A 158 -10.99 -3.71 -2.28
CA LYS A 158 -12.30 -3.07 -2.49
C LYS A 158 -12.93 -3.45 -3.84
N HIS A 159 -12.11 -3.63 -4.87
CA HIS A 159 -12.54 -3.97 -6.22
C HIS A 159 -12.93 -5.46 -6.37
N PHE A 160 -12.25 -6.35 -5.64
CA PHE A 160 -12.46 -7.79 -5.70
C PHE A 160 -13.89 -8.21 -5.31
N ARG A 161 -14.40 -9.24 -5.99
CA ARG A 161 -15.68 -9.88 -5.68
C ARG A 161 -15.48 -11.39 -5.68
N ARG A 162 -15.93 -12.05 -4.61
CA ARG A 162 -15.89 -13.51 -4.50
C ARG A 162 -17.13 -14.13 -5.16
N PRO A 163 -17.06 -15.36 -5.70
CA PRO A 163 -18.25 -16.04 -6.19
C PRO A 163 -19.23 -16.32 -5.04
N ASP A 164 -20.53 -16.34 -5.37
CA ASP A 164 -21.58 -16.66 -4.40
C ASP A 164 -21.59 -18.17 -4.08
N VAL A 165 -21.92 -18.49 -2.84
CA VAL A 165 -21.89 -19.86 -2.33
C VAL A 165 -23.17 -20.16 -1.58
N GLU A 166 -23.80 -21.26 -1.95
CA GLU A 166 -24.95 -21.80 -1.24
C GLU A 166 -24.52 -23.03 -0.44
N VAL A 167 -25.04 -23.13 0.78
CA VAL A 167 -24.74 -24.20 1.72
C VAL A 167 -26.04 -24.90 2.07
N ILE A 168 -26.15 -26.17 1.68
CA ILE A 168 -27.31 -27.01 1.98
C ILE A 168 -26.82 -28.17 2.85
N GLY A 169 -27.00 -28.05 4.17
CA GLY A 169 -26.43 -28.98 5.14
C GLY A 169 -24.89 -28.91 5.11
N ASP A 170 -24.25 -30.01 4.69
CA ASP A 170 -22.79 -30.11 4.56
C ASP A 170 -22.29 -29.96 3.11
N GLU A 171 -23.21 -29.85 2.13
CA GLU A 171 -22.86 -29.65 0.73
C GLU A 171 -22.72 -28.16 0.41
N VAL A 172 -21.62 -27.81 -0.27
CA VAL A 172 -21.27 -26.45 -0.64
C VAL A 172 -21.21 -26.35 -2.16
N THR A 173 -22.14 -25.59 -2.74
CA THR A 173 -22.23 -25.33 -4.17
C THR A 173 -21.76 -23.91 -4.47
N VAL A 174 -20.74 -23.78 -5.31
CA VAL A 174 -20.23 -22.48 -5.76
C VAL A 174 -20.91 -22.13 -7.08
N HIS A 175 -21.54 -20.96 -7.13
CA HIS A 175 -22.13 -20.45 -8.36
C HIS A 175 -21.08 -19.73 -9.20
N SER A 176 -21.15 -19.94 -10.51
CA SER A 176 -20.34 -19.16 -11.45
C SER A 176 -20.82 -17.69 -11.43
N PRO A 177 -19.94 -16.73 -11.79
CA PRO A 177 -20.33 -15.33 -11.90
C PRO A 177 -21.43 -15.08 -12.94
N ASP A 178 -21.66 -16.01 -13.87
CA ASP A 178 -22.73 -15.95 -14.87
C ASP A 178 -24.10 -16.34 -14.29
N GLU A 179 -24.12 -17.25 -13.31
CA GLU A 179 -25.35 -17.70 -12.64
C GLU A 179 -25.80 -16.73 -11.55
N ARG A 180 -24.85 -16.23 -10.76
CA ARG A 180 -25.11 -15.30 -9.66
C ARG A 180 -24.07 -14.20 -9.60
N ALA A 181 -24.54 -12.99 -9.27
CA ALA A 181 -23.66 -11.85 -9.11
C ALA A 181 -22.65 -12.10 -7.98
N PRO A 182 -21.34 -11.85 -8.21
CA PRO A 182 -20.32 -12.09 -7.20
C PRO A 182 -20.41 -11.07 -6.07
N VAL A 183 -20.07 -11.52 -4.86
CA VAL A 183 -20.30 -10.80 -3.59
C VAL A 183 -19.05 -9.99 -3.20
N PRO A 184 -19.19 -8.72 -2.73
CA PRO A 184 -18.07 -7.95 -2.19
C PRO A 184 -17.47 -8.56 -0.93
N LEU A 185 -16.19 -8.26 -0.72
CA LEU A 185 -15.56 -8.51 0.58
C LEU A 185 -16.07 -7.49 1.61
N SER A 186 -16.32 -7.98 2.82
CA SER A 186 -16.63 -7.14 3.98
C SER A 186 -15.33 -6.54 4.52
N LEU A 187 -15.15 -5.23 4.33
CA LEU A 187 -14.02 -4.47 4.84
C LEU A 187 -14.50 -3.56 5.98
N HIS A 188 -13.87 -3.63 7.14
CA HIS A 188 -14.22 -2.78 8.29
C HIS A 188 -13.77 -1.34 8.08
N HIS A 189 -12.58 -1.16 7.52
CA HIS A 189 -11.96 0.15 7.34
C HIS A 189 -10.87 0.12 6.27
N THR A 190 -10.30 1.27 5.94
CA THR A 190 -9.48 1.44 4.73
C THR A 190 -8.20 2.21 5.04
N PRO A 191 -7.21 1.55 5.65
CA PRO A 191 -5.97 2.21 6.03
C PRO A 191 -5.11 2.45 4.80
N LEU A 192 -4.56 3.66 4.70
CA LEU A 192 -3.58 4.02 3.68
C LEU A 192 -2.25 4.34 4.36
N VAL A 193 -1.15 4.02 3.68
CA VAL A 193 0.21 4.28 4.16
C VAL A 193 0.74 5.54 3.49
N LEU A 194 1.34 6.42 4.30
CA LEU A 194 2.07 7.58 3.86
C LEU A 194 3.50 7.53 4.40
N SER A 195 4.46 7.68 3.51
CA SER A 195 5.89 7.63 3.80
C SER A 195 6.51 9.01 3.78
N PHE A 196 7.21 9.31 4.87
CA PHE A 196 7.89 10.55 5.13
C PHE A 196 9.40 10.32 5.18
N ALA A 197 10.16 11.20 4.53
CA ALA A 197 11.62 11.22 4.59
C ALA A 197 12.10 12.44 5.36
N TYR A 198 13.11 12.23 6.22
CA TYR A 198 13.73 13.27 7.00
C TYR A 198 15.13 13.57 6.47
N PHE A 199 15.41 14.86 6.29
CA PHE A 199 16.72 15.34 5.89
C PHE A 199 17.29 16.23 6.97
N LEU A 200 18.56 15.99 7.31
CA LEU A 200 19.31 16.92 8.13
C LEU A 200 19.86 18.03 7.22
N PRO A 201 19.67 19.31 7.59
CA PRO A 201 20.26 20.40 6.83
C PRO A 201 21.79 20.29 6.87
N PRO A 202 22.50 20.55 5.75
CA PRO A 202 23.95 20.50 5.74
C PRO A 202 24.54 21.58 6.66
N PRO A 203 25.69 21.31 7.32
CA PRO A 203 26.42 22.35 8.05
C PRO A 203 26.78 23.50 7.10
N PRO A 204 26.62 24.78 7.48
CA PRO A 204 26.73 25.33 8.84
C PRO A 204 25.39 25.61 9.56
N ALA A 205 24.29 24.92 9.22
CA ALA A 205 23.03 25.12 9.92
C ALA A 205 23.18 24.89 11.45
N PRO A 206 22.56 25.72 12.30
CA PRO A 206 22.61 25.53 13.75
C PRO A 206 22.05 24.14 14.12
N PRO A 207 22.61 23.46 15.13
CA PRO A 207 22.22 22.11 15.53
C PRO A 207 20.76 21.97 15.97
N ASP A 208 20.08 23.10 16.24
CA ASP A 208 18.69 23.16 16.68
C ASP A 208 17.67 23.29 15.54
N ASN A 209 18.10 23.28 14.28
CA ASN A 209 17.16 23.41 13.16
C ASN A 209 16.38 22.08 12.98
N PRO A 210 15.03 22.10 12.94
CA PRO A 210 14.26 20.89 12.78
C PRO A 210 14.61 20.19 11.46
N PRO A 211 14.55 18.84 11.42
CA PRO A 211 14.79 18.10 10.19
C PRO A 211 13.74 18.48 9.13
N ILE A 212 14.18 18.57 7.88
CA ILE A 212 13.29 18.89 6.77
C ILE A 212 12.47 17.64 6.47
N LEU A 213 11.14 17.79 6.57
CA LEU A 213 10.16 16.74 6.33
C LEU A 213 9.73 16.75 4.85
N LEU A 214 9.89 15.62 4.18
CA LEU A 214 9.38 15.39 2.83
C LEU A 214 8.32 14.30 2.84
N LEU A 215 7.22 14.53 2.12
CA LEU A 215 6.23 13.50 1.78
C LEU A 215 6.55 12.90 0.41
N ASP A 216 6.39 11.59 0.29
CA ASP A 216 6.54 10.87 -0.98
C ASP A 216 7.92 11.10 -1.64
N PRO A 217 9.00 10.56 -1.04
CA PRO A 217 10.35 10.72 -1.55
C PRO A 217 10.54 9.97 -2.88
N THR A 218 11.25 10.61 -3.81
CA THR A 218 11.79 9.96 -5.01
C THR A 218 12.92 8.99 -4.65
N THR A 219 13.37 8.14 -5.59
CA THR A 219 14.47 7.20 -5.35
C THR A 219 15.74 7.90 -4.84
N LEU A 220 16.08 9.04 -5.43
CA LEU A 220 17.24 9.83 -5.04
C LEU A 220 17.06 10.43 -3.65
N GLU A 221 15.92 11.05 -3.38
CA GLU A 221 15.60 11.60 -2.06
C GLU A 221 15.61 10.49 -0.98
N ALA A 222 15.05 9.33 -1.27
CA ALA A 222 15.07 8.19 -0.35
C ALA A 222 16.51 7.72 -0.05
N ALA A 223 17.37 7.64 -1.08
CA ALA A 223 18.78 7.26 -0.92
C ALA A 223 19.60 8.29 -0.10
N LEU A 224 19.23 9.57 -0.16
CA LEU A 224 19.88 10.64 0.58
C LEU A 224 19.23 10.93 1.95
N SER A 225 18.10 10.31 2.24
CA SER A 225 17.37 10.53 3.49
C SER A 225 18.19 10.07 4.69
N SER A 226 18.16 10.86 5.76
CA SER A 226 18.83 10.53 7.02
C SER A 226 17.94 9.69 7.94
N GLY A 227 16.65 9.63 7.65
CA GLY A 227 15.68 8.78 8.33
C GLY A 227 14.37 8.75 7.54
N SER A 228 13.56 7.72 7.79
CA SER A 228 12.23 7.59 7.21
C SER A 228 11.21 7.15 8.24
N MET A 229 9.98 7.60 8.05
CA MET A 229 8.84 7.22 8.87
C MET A 229 7.64 6.94 7.97
N SER A 230 7.07 5.76 8.08
CA SER A 230 5.83 5.40 7.40
C SER A 230 4.70 5.32 8.42
N VAL A 231 3.59 5.96 8.11
CA VAL A 231 2.41 6.05 8.97
C VAL A 231 1.23 5.48 8.20
N ALA A 232 0.56 4.50 8.79
CA ALA A 232 -0.70 3.94 8.28
C ALA A 232 -1.85 4.52 9.10
N VAL A 233 -2.72 5.28 8.45
CA VAL A 233 -3.89 5.92 9.07
C VAL A 233 -5.13 5.51 8.31
N ASN A 234 -6.24 5.43 9.02
CA ASN A 234 -7.56 5.16 8.47
C ASN A 234 -8.32 6.45 8.10
N SER A 235 -9.41 6.36 7.34
CA SER A 235 -10.23 7.52 6.95
C SER A 235 -10.89 8.20 8.16
N GLN A 236 -11.12 7.46 9.24
CA GLN A 236 -11.58 7.95 10.54
C GLN A 236 -10.47 8.65 11.37
N ARG A 237 -9.26 8.84 10.81
CA ARG A 237 -8.07 9.40 11.48
C ARG A 237 -7.54 8.52 12.63
N GLU A 238 -7.89 7.25 12.63
CA GLU A 238 -7.34 6.27 13.56
C GLU A 238 -5.98 5.78 13.06
N LEU A 239 -5.01 5.73 13.95
CA LEU A 239 -3.65 5.29 13.65
C LEU A 239 -3.57 3.76 13.72
N CYS A 240 -3.23 3.12 12.60
CA CYS A 240 -3.07 1.66 12.57
C CYS A 240 -1.62 1.25 12.91
N VAL A 241 -0.64 1.85 12.22
CA VAL A 241 0.77 1.45 12.32
C VAL A 241 1.66 2.68 12.14
N VAL A 242 2.67 2.82 13.01
CA VAL A 242 3.81 3.72 12.77
C VAL A 242 5.06 2.87 12.67
N GLN A 243 5.85 3.12 11.62
CA GLN A 243 7.15 2.51 11.43
C GLN A 243 8.18 3.59 11.19
N LYS A 244 8.99 3.89 12.21
CA LYS A 244 10.18 4.72 12.08
C LYS A 244 11.38 3.82 11.79
N ALA A 245 11.90 3.86 10.57
CA ALA A 245 13.04 3.06 10.16
C ALA A 245 14.34 3.77 10.54
N GLY A 246 14.70 3.71 11.83
CA GLY A 246 15.99 4.20 12.35
C GLY A 246 16.24 5.68 12.05
N GLY A 247 17.53 6.05 11.96
CA GLY A 247 17.96 7.38 11.52
C GLY A 247 17.86 8.50 12.56
N VAL A 248 17.43 9.67 12.10
CA VAL A 248 17.36 10.94 12.87
C VAL A 248 16.52 10.80 14.15
N ALA A 249 16.96 11.42 15.25
CA ALA A 249 16.17 11.55 16.47
C ALA A 249 15.04 12.55 16.23
N LEU A 250 13.80 12.16 16.54
CA LEU A 250 12.61 12.98 16.35
C LEU A 250 11.97 13.25 17.69
N ASP A 251 11.56 14.50 17.90
CA ASP A 251 10.76 14.87 19.04
C ASP A 251 9.33 14.34 18.90
N VAL A 252 8.69 14.10 20.05
CA VAL A 252 7.32 13.56 20.10
C VAL A 252 6.34 14.51 19.40
N GLU A 253 6.54 15.82 19.53
CA GLU A 253 5.70 16.85 18.90
C GLU A 253 5.73 16.75 17.37
N GLU A 254 6.90 16.52 16.79
CA GLU A 254 7.04 16.36 15.33
C GLU A 254 6.37 15.06 14.85
N VAL A 255 6.49 13.97 15.61
CA VAL A 255 5.77 12.72 15.29
C VAL A 255 4.26 12.93 15.29
N MET A 256 3.73 13.63 16.30
CA MET A 256 2.29 13.93 16.38
C MET A 256 1.83 14.81 15.21
N ARG A 257 2.64 15.82 14.85
CA ARG A 257 2.39 16.68 13.68
C ARG A 257 2.31 15.87 12.38
N VAL A 258 3.22 14.91 12.18
CA VAL A 258 3.19 14.05 10.99
C VAL A 258 1.96 13.15 10.96
N VAL A 259 1.53 12.60 12.10
CA VAL A 259 0.31 11.78 12.18
C VAL A 259 -0.94 12.61 11.82
N GLU A 260 -1.04 13.85 12.30
CA GLU A 260 -2.15 14.74 11.96
C GLU A 260 -2.17 15.13 10.48
N LEU A 261 -1.00 15.43 9.92
CA LEU A 261 -0.83 15.69 8.49
C LEU A 261 -1.24 14.46 7.66
N ALA A 262 -0.78 13.27 8.07
CA ALA A 262 -1.11 12.02 7.44
C ALA A 262 -2.63 11.76 7.47
N GLY A 263 -3.30 11.99 8.60
CA GLY A 263 -4.74 11.82 8.71
C GLY A 263 -5.54 12.75 7.79
N THR A 264 -5.05 13.96 7.52
CA THR A 264 -5.68 14.87 6.55
C THR A 264 -5.49 14.37 5.12
N LYS A 265 -4.27 13.96 4.77
CA LYS A 265 -3.94 13.45 3.43
C LYS A 265 -4.60 12.12 3.10
N VAL A 266 -4.68 11.20 4.07
CA VAL A 266 -5.39 9.93 3.92
C VAL A 266 -6.87 10.15 3.66
N LYS A 267 -7.50 11.14 4.31
CA LYS A 267 -8.92 11.44 4.07
C LYS A 267 -9.16 11.90 2.62
N GLU A 268 -8.30 12.79 2.11
CA GLU A 268 -8.33 13.22 0.70
C GLU A 268 -8.16 12.02 -0.24
N LEU A 269 -7.13 11.21 -0.04
CA LEU A 269 -6.84 10.02 -0.86
C LEU A 269 -7.94 8.95 -0.80
N SER A 270 -8.52 8.71 0.38
CA SER A 270 -9.59 7.74 0.56
C SER A 270 -10.85 8.16 -0.20
N SER A 271 -11.21 9.45 -0.16
CA SER A 271 -12.34 9.98 -0.91
C SER A 271 -12.10 9.90 -2.42
N TRP A 272 -10.88 10.17 -2.87
CA TRP A 272 -10.47 10.03 -4.26
C TRP A 272 -10.55 8.56 -4.72
N LEU A 273 -10.07 7.62 -3.91
CA LEU A 273 -10.12 6.18 -4.21
C LEU A 273 -11.57 5.69 -4.34
N GLU A 274 -12.47 6.15 -3.46
CA GLU A 274 -13.90 5.81 -3.53
C GLU A 274 -14.55 6.35 -4.81
N GLY A 275 -14.23 7.59 -5.18
CA GLY A 275 -14.70 8.16 -6.46
C GLY A 275 -14.26 7.33 -7.67
N ARG A 276 -13.01 6.87 -7.70
CA ARG A 276 -12.49 6.02 -8.79
C ARG A 276 -13.16 4.64 -8.85
N LEU A 277 -13.44 4.03 -7.71
CA LEU A 277 -14.16 2.76 -7.65
C LEU A 277 -15.62 2.90 -8.12
N GLU A 278 -16.28 4.02 -7.80
CA GLU A 278 -17.62 4.30 -8.30
C GLU A 278 -17.66 4.54 -9.81
N GLU A 279 -16.67 5.26 -10.35
CA GLU A 279 -16.53 5.48 -11.81
C GLU A 279 -16.40 4.15 -12.56
N ASP A 280 -15.54 3.25 -12.08
CA ASP A 280 -15.36 1.93 -12.68
C ASP A 280 -16.65 1.09 -12.64
N TRP A 281 -17.36 1.09 -11.50
CA TRP A 281 -18.67 0.41 -11.38
C TRP A 281 -19.75 0.99 -12.28
N LYS A 282 -19.75 2.30 -12.51
CA LYS A 282 -20.67 2.92 -13.48
C LYS A 282 -20.32 2.48 -14.91
N GLY A 283 -19.02 2.38 -15.23
CA GLY A 283 -18.55 1.91 -16.54
C GLY A 283 -18.99 0.48 -16.85
N ARG A 284 -18.84 -0.45 -15.89
CA ARG A 284 -19.17 -1.88 -16.10
C ARG A 284 -20.66 -2.17 -16.24
N LYS A 285 -21.54 -1.35 -15.65
CA LYS A 285 -23.00 -1.52 -15.75
C LYS A 285 -23.55 -1.28 -17.16
N VAL A 286 -22.78 -0.69 -18.07
CA VAL A 286 -23.24 -0.27 -19.40
C VAL A 286 -23.07 -1.39 -20.45
N GLU A 287 -22.31 -2.45 -20.18
CA GLU A 287 -21.99 -3.51 -21.15
C GLU A 287 -22.91 -4.73 -21.11
N VAL A 288 -24.21 -4.55 -20.87
CA VAL A 288 -25.21 -5.60 -21.17
C VAL A 288 -25.93 -5.18 -22.45
N ARG A 289 -25.44 -5.64 -23.60
CA ARG A 289 -26.05 -5.43 -24.92
C ARG A 289 -26.26 -6.77 -25.62
#